data_AF-A0A6P5JM21-F1
#
_entry.id   AF-A0A6P5JM21-F1
#
_cell.length_a   1.000
_cell.length_b   1.000
_cell.length_c   1.000
_cell.angle_alpha   90.00
_cell.angle_beta   90.00
_cell.angle_gamma   90.00
#
_symmetry.space_group_name_H-M   'P 1'
#
loop_
_entity.id
_entity.type
_entity.pdbx_description
1 polymer ?
#
loop_
_entity_poly.entity_id
_entity_poly.type
_entity_poly.pdbx_seq_one_letter_code
_entity_poly.pdbx_strand_id
1 'polypeptide(L)'
;MYLLGLLLVMLQLPPLSIQNSHQSETKIAMGKVILSALEKATSYLEKRYREFDLDSLVGFLMLKVQLKGILEKWVHDSDMKTLTLSVEKIITKLTLIIPKVEAFLKIIDFKYLREFQEILQPEFWKFPLSWRNTSSSMIYSKFDNSNPFPEKMSDSCMSHLLGTK
;
A
#
# COMPACT_ATOMS: atom_id res chain seq x y z
N MET A 1 -7.55 -41.77 -41.02
CA MET A 1 -6.75 -42.16 -39.84
C MET A 1 -5.58 -41.22 -39.51
N TYR A 2 -5.38 -40.09 -40.21
CA TYR A 2 -4.27 -39.16 -39.91
C TYR A 2 -4.60 -38.06 -38.88
N LEU A 3 -5.88 -37.83 -38.55
CA LEU A 3 -6.30 -36.82 -37.58
C LEU A 3 -6.14 -37.25 -36.11
N LEU A 4 -6.21 -38.55 -35.81
CA LEU A 4 -5.98 -39.08 -34.45
C LEU A 4 -4.48 -39.12 -34.08
N GLY A 5 -3.59 -39.25 -35.07
CA GLY A 5 -2.15 -39.24 -34.83
C GLY A 5 -1.60 -37.86 -34.44
N LEU A 6 -2.17 -36.78 -34.99
CA LEU A 6 -1.77 -35.40 -34.67
C LEU A 6 -2.18 -34.97 -33.25
N LEU A 7 -3.27 -35.53 -32.72
CA LEU A 7 -3.76 -35.21 -31.38
C LEU A 7 -2.89 -35.84 -30.27
N LEU A 8 -2.25 -36.99 -30.54
CA LEU A 8 -1.32 -37.65 -29.61
C LEU A 8 0.05 -36.95 -29.53
N VAL A 9 0.51 -36.29 -30.60
CA VAL A 9 1.78 -35.55 -30.61
C VAL A 9 1.71 -34.29 -29.75
N MET A 10 0.53 -33.65 -29.66
CA MET A 10 0.33 -32.46 -28.82
C MET A 10 0.29 -32.76 -27.31
N LEU A 11 0.06 -34.02 -26.91
CA LEU A 11 0.18 -34.45 -25.51
C LEU A 11 1.63 -34.77 -25.09
N GLN A 12 2.58 -34.84 -26.03
CA GLN A 12 3.99 -35.18 -25.76
C GLN A 12 4.91 -33.96 -25.71
N LEU A 13 4.42 -32.75 -26.00
CA LEU A 13 5.17 -31.53 -25.75
C LEU A 13 5.25 -31.31 -24.24
N PRO A 14 6.46 -31.14 -23.65
CA PRO A 14 6.57 -30.80 -22.25
C PRO A 14 5.85 -29.47 -22.04
N PRO A 15 5.06 -29.32 -20.97
CA PRO A 15 4.40 -28.06 -20.70
C PRO A 15 5.49 -26.99 -20.50
N LEU A 16 5.20 -25.76 -20.92
CA LEU A 16 5.94 -24.53 -20.59
C LEU A 16 5.96 -24.22 -19.06
N SER A 17 5.90 -25.25 -18.20
CA SER A 17 5.72 -25.20 -16.75
C SER A 17 6.98 -24.73 -16.01
N ILE A 18 8.18 -25.03 -16.54
CA ILE A 18 9.46 -24.77 -15.86
C ILE A 18 9.76 -23.27 -15.71
N GLN A 19 9.36 -22.46 -16.69
CA GLN A 19 9.56 -21.01 -16.62
C GLN A 19 8.61 -20.34 -15.62
N ASN A 20 7.37 -20.85 -15.52
CA ASN A 20 6.38 -20.33 -14.58
C ASN A 20 6.67 -20.74 -13.13
N SER A 21 7.17 -21.97 -12.90
CA SER A 21 7.50 -22.43 -11.55
C SER A 21 8.68 -21.64 -10.95
N HIS A 22 9.74 -21.42 -11.72
CA HIS A 22 10.92 -20.67 -11.25
C HIS A 22 10.59 -19.19 -11.00
N GLN A 23 9.69 -18.61 -11.79
CA GLN A 23 9.19 -17.26 -11.57
C GLN A 23 8.26 -17.18 -10.33
N SER A 24 7.44 -18.20 -10.09
CA SER A 24 6.60 -18.32 -8.88
C SER A 24 7.47 -18.45 -7.62
N GLU A 25 8.47 -19.33 -7.63
CA GLU A 25 9.40 -19.52 -6.49
C GLU A 25 10.18 -18.25 -6.14
N THR A 26 10.66 -17.51 -7.14
CA THR A 26 11.38 -16.25 -6.93
C THR A 26 10.46 -15.19 -6.32
N LYS A 27 9.21 -15.09 -6.82
CA LYS A 27 8.20 -14.18 -6.26
C LYS A 27 7.87 -14.54 -4.81
N ILE A 28 7.73 -15.83 -4.51
CA ILE A 28 7.44 -16.31 -3.15
C ILE A 28 8.60 -15.97 -2.22
N ALA A 29 9.86 -16.23 -2.63
CA ALA A 29 11.04 -15.91 -1.83
C ALA A 29 11.13 -14.41 -1.53
N MET A 30 10.94 -13.56 -2.56
CA MET A 30 10.93 -12.10 -2.38
C MET A 30 9.78 -11.64 -1.49
N GLY A 31 8.59 -12.21 -1.67
CA GLY A 31 7.42 -11.97 -0.81
C GLY A 31 7.71 -12.27 0.65
N LYS A 32 8.37 -13.40 0.96
CA LYS A 32 8.76 -13.73 2.35
C LYS A 32 9.69 -12.68 2.96
N VAL A 33 10.68 -12.20 2.19
CA VAL A 33 11.61 -11.16 2.65
C VAL A 33 10.87 -9.85 2.94
N ILE A 34 10.04 -9.40 2.00
CA ILE A 34 9.27 -8.16 2.13
C ILE A 34 8.32 -8.24 3.32
N LEU A 35 7.53 -9.31 3.42
CA LEU A 35 6.56 -9.47 4.51
C LEU A 35 7.24 -9.61 5.87
N SER A 36 8.42 -10.24 5.94
CA SER A 36 9.21 -10.29 7.18
C SER A 36 9.66 -8.88 7.62
N ALA A 37 10.12 -8.05 6.69
CA ALA A 37 10.50 -6.67 6.98
C ALA A 37 9.28 -5.84 7.43
N LEU A 38 8.15 -5.97 6.74
CA LEU A 38 6.90 -5.29 7.11
C LEU A 38 6.39 -5.73 8.48
N GLU A 39 6.44 -7.03 8.80
CA GLU A 39 6.05 -7.51 10.12
C GLU A 39 6.95 -6.93 11.23
N LYS A 40 8.26 -6.82 10.99
CA LYS A 40 9.19 -6.17 11.94
C LYS A 40 8.84 -4.69 12.10
N ALA A 41 8.59 -3.96 11.02
CA ALA A 41 8.20 -2.55 11.06
C ALA A 41 6.88 -2.35 11.84
N THR A 42 5.86 -3.17 11.58
CA THR A 42 4.59 -3.11 12.33
C THR A 42 4.78 -3.48 13.81
N SER A 43 5.67 -4.42 14.12
CA SER A 43 5.96 -4.78 15.52
C SER A 43 6.76 -3.68 16.24
N TYR A 44 7.60 -2.94 15.52
CA TYR A 44 8.29 -1.77 16.05
C TYR A 44 7.30 -0.65 16.35
N LEU A 45 6.36 -0.37 15.43
CA LEU A 45 5.24 0.55 15.65
C LEU A 45 4.46 0.20 16.92
N GLU A 46 4.09 -1.07 17.09
CA GLU A 46 3.34 -1.51 18.28
C GLU A 46 4.05 -1.16 19.59
N LYS A 47 5.37 -1.33 19.64
CA LYS A 47 6.17 -1.06 20.84
C LYS A 47 6.43 0.42 21.09
N ARG A 48 6.46 1.23 20.03
CA ARG A 48 6.96 2.62 20.05
C ARG A 48 5.91 3.63 19.56
N TYR A 49 4.63 3.26 19.54
CA TYR A 49 3.55 4.03 18.89
C TYR A 49 3.44 5.50 19.32
N ARG A 50 3.95 5.85 20.50
CA ARG A 50 3.98 7.22 21.03
C ARG A 50 5.06 8.13 20.42
N GLU A 51 5.96 7.56 19.63
CA GLU A 51 7.03 8.29 18.95
C GLU A 51 6.68 8.59 17.48
N PHE A 52 5.52 8.14 17.02
CA PHE A 52 5.10 8.30 15.63
C PHE A 52 4.23 9.55 15.48
N ASP A 53 4.45 10.22 14.37
CA ASP A 53 3.72 11.39 13.90
C ASP A 53 2.55 11.00 12.98
N LEU A 54 1.90 12.03 12.42
CA LEU A 54 0.84 11.85 11.44
C LEU A 54 1.32 11.15 10.17
N ASP A 55 2.50 11.50 9.65
CA ASP A 55 3.04 10.93 8.42
C ASP A 55 3.19 9.41 8.54
N SER A 56 3.68 8.98 9.69
CA SER A 56 3.76 7.59 10.05
C SER A 56 2.40 6.91 10.12
N LEU A 57 1.41 7.54 10.77
CA LEU A 57 0.03 7.03 10.84
C LEU A 57 -0.55 6.83 9.42
N VAL A 58 -0.39 7.82 8.54
CA VAL A 58 -0.82 7.79 7.14
C VAL A 58 -0.11 6.67 6.38
N GLY A 59 1.20 6.51 6.57
CA GLY A 59 1.98 5.42 5.99
C GLY A 59 1.45 4.03 6.38
N PHE A 60 1.10 3.83 7.65
CA PHE A 60 0.54 2.55 8.12
C PHE A 60 -0.91 2.31 7.67
N LEU A 61 -1.72 3.37 7.53
CA LEU A 61 -3.03 3.28 6.90
C LEU A 61 -2.91 2.84 5.43
N MET A 62 -2.00 3.47 4.68
CA MET A 62 -1.72 3.11 3.29
C MET A 62 -1.23 1.66 3.19
N LEU A 63 -0.30 1.24 4.05
CA LEU A 63 0.17 -0.14 4.10
C LEU A 63 -1.00 -1.12 4.32
N LYS A 64 -1.90 -0.85 5.28
CA LYS A 64 -3.06 -1.69 5.55
C LYS A 64 -3.95 -1.85 4.30
N VAL A 65 -4.16 -0.76 3.56
CA VAL A 65 -4.97 -0.76 2.33
C VAL A 65 -4.28 -1.57 1.23
N GLN A 66 -2.99 -1.36 1.00
CA GLN A 66 -2.21 -2.12 0.01
C GLN A 66 -2.22 -3.63 0.32
N LEU A 67 -2.04 -4.00 1.58
CA LEU A 67 -2.09 -5.40 2.02
C LEU A 67 -3.47 -6.02 1.81
N LYS A 68 -4.57 -5.29 2.03
CA LYS A 68 -5.92 -5.77 1.70
C LYS A 68 -6.09 -6.01 0.20
N GLY A 69 -5.63 -5.07 -0.63
CA GLY A 69 -5.67 -5.24 -2.09
C GLY A 69 -4.82 -6.41 -2.59
N ILE A 70 -3.74 -6.77 -1.87
CA ILE A 70 -2.97 -7.98 -2.13
C ILE A 70 -3.78 -9.24 -1.79
N LEU A 71 -4.47 -9.28 -0.65
CA LEU A 71 -5.32 -10.42 -0.27
C LEU A 71 -6.44 -10.66 -1.30
N GLU A 72 -7.08 -9.60 -1.78
CA GLU A 72 -8.10 -9.68 -2.81
C GLU A 72 -7.57 -10.30 -4.10
N LYS A 73 -6.32 -10.00 -4.49
CA LYS A 73 -5.66 -10.58 -5.66
C LYS A 73 -5.26 -12.04 -5.47
N TRP A 74 -4.88 -12.43 -4.25
CA TRP A 74 -4.37 -13.77 -3.95
C TRP A 74 -5.44 -14.77 -3.50
N VAL A 75 -6.70 -14.36 -3.40
CA VAL A 75 -7.81 -15.20 -2.87
C VAL A 75 -7.97 -16.54 -3.59
N HIS A 76 -7.58 -16.63 -4.87
CA HIS A 76 -7.64 -17.85 -5.67
C HIS A 76 -6.26 -18.42 -6.05
N ASP A 77 -5.19 -17.87 -5.50
CA ASP A 77 -3.81 -18.30 -5.78
C ASP A 77 -3.31 -19.23 -4.66
N SER A 78 -3.35 -20.54 -4.93
CA SER A 78 -2.94 -21.57 -3.96
C SER A 78 -1.46 -21.48 -3.58
N ASP A 79 -0.61 -20.98 -4.48
CA ASP A 79 0.83 -20.88 -4.28
C ASP A 79 1.17 -19.78 -3.26
N MET A 80 0.27 -18.79 -3.10
CA MET A 80 0.43 -17.66 -2.19
C MET A 80 -0.08 -17.93 -0.77
N LYS A 81 -0.64 -19.12 -0.47
CA LYS A 81 -1.30 -19.43 0.81
C LYS A 81 -0.48 -19.05 2.04
N THR A 82 0.82 -19.36 2.06
CA THR A 82 1.69 -19.02 3.20
C THR A 82 1.90 -17.50 3.34
N LEU A 83 2.05 -16.79 2.22
CA LEU A 83 2.20 -15.33 2.23
C LEU A 83 0.91 -14.65 2.66
N THR A 84 -0.25 -15.17 2.23
CA THR A 84 -1.57 -14.72 2.66
C THR A 84 -1.70 -14.70 4.18
N LEU A 85 -1.31 -15.79 4.86
CA LEU A 85 -1.32 -15.85 6.34
C LEU A 85 -0.42 -14.78 6.97
N SER A 86 0.76 -14.52 6.40
CA SER A 86 1.65 -13.45 6.86
C SER A 86 1.03 -12.07 6.67
N VAL A 87 0.37 -11.82 5.54
CA VAL A 87 -0.34 -10.56 5.26
C VAL A 87 -1.49 -10.35 6.25
N GLU A 88 -2.33 -11.36 6.49
CA GLU A 88 -3.43 -11.31 7.44
C GLU A 88 -2.96 -10.98 8.86
N LYS A 89 -1.83 -11.57 9.29
CA LYS A 89 -1.21 -11.27 10.58
C LYS A 89 -0.79 -9.80 10.69
N ILE A 90 -0.19 -9.24 9.65
CA ILE A 90 0.21 -7.83 9.62
C ILE A 90 -1.03 -6.93 9.65
N ILE A 91 -2.05 -7.20 8.83
CA ILE A 91 -3.31 -6.45 8.83
C ILE A 91 -3.99 -6.48 10.20
N THR A 92 -3.98 -7.63 10.87
CA THR A 92 -4.53 -7.78 12.22
C THR A 92 -3.81 -6.86 13.20
N LYS A 93 -2.47 -6.86 13.21
CA LYS A 93 -1.67 -5.95 14.05
C LYS A 93 -1.98 -4.48 13.73
N LEU A 94 -1.98 -4.12 12.45
CA LEU A 94 -2.29 -2.74 12.00
C LEU A 94 -3.67 -2.30 12.47
N THR A 95 -4.66 -3.18 12.42
CA THR A 95 -6.03 -2.90 12.87
C THR A 95 -6.11 -2.59 14.36
N LEU A 96 -5.24 -3.18 15.18
CA LEU A 96 -5.20 -2.95 16.62
C LEU A 96 -4.39 -1.70 17.00
N ILE A 97 -3.32 -1.39 16.27
CA ILE A 97 -2.39 -0.32 16.65
C ILE A 97 -2.76 1.05 16.08
N ILE A 98 -3.30 1.12 14.86
CA ILE A 98 -3.68 2.39 14.20
C ILE A 98 -4.60 3.24 15.09
N PRO A 99 -5.68 2.70 15.70
CA PRO A 99 -6.55 3.48 16.58
C PRO A 99 -5.82 4.00 17.83
N LYS A 100 -4.80 3.29 18.33
CA LYS A 100 -4.00 3.72 19.49
C LYS A 100 -3.08 4.90 19.13
N VAL A 101 -2.45 4.84 17.95
CA VAL A 101 -1.64 5.94 17.41
C VAL A 101 -2.50 7.17 17.20
N GLU A 102 -3.65 7.02 16.54
CA GLU A 102 -4.58 8.12 16.29
C GLU A 102 -5.09 8.75 17.60
N ALA A 103 -5.49 7.94 18.58
CA ALA A 103 -5.92 8.42 19.89
C ALA A 103 -4.81 9.17 20.64
N PHE A 104 -3.56 8.71 20.52
CA PHE A 104 -2.41 9.40 21.09
C PHE A 104 -2.14 10.74 20.40
N LEU A 105 -2.15 10.78 19.06
CA LEU A 105 -1.99 12.00 18.28
C LEU A 105 -3.07 13.04 18.60
N LYS A 106 -4.32 12.62 18.85
CA LYS A 106 -5.40 13.51 19.33
C LYS A 106 -5.04 14.22 20.64
N ILE A 107 -4.23 13.61 21.49
CA ILE A 107 -3.82 14.18 22.78
C ILE A 107 -2.63 15.12 22.60
N ILE A 108 -1.63 14.72 21.80
CA ILE A 108 -0.37 15.46 21.70
C ILE A 108 -0.41 16.62 20.70
N ASP A 109 -1.16 16.48 19.60
CA ASP A 109 -1.26 17.51 18.57
C ASP A 109 -2.64 17.49 17.89
N PHE A 110 -3.66 17.82 18.67
CA PHE A 110 -5.04 17.86 18.21
C PHE A 110 -5.24 18.79 17.00
N LYS A 111 -4.54 19.93 16.97
CA LYS A 111 -4.70 20.92 15.91
C LYS A 111 -4.16 20.38 14.60
N TYR A 112 -2.93 19.87 14.59
CA TYR A 112 -2.33 19.30 13.39
C TYR A 112 -3.15 18.12 12.89
N LEU A 113 -3.56 17.20 13.77
CA LEU A 113 -4.40 16.07 13.36
C LEU A 113 -5.73 16.50 12.73
N ARG A 114 -6.37 17.57 13.25
CA ARG A 114 -7.62 18.10 12.68
C ARG A 114 -7.41 18.65 11.26
N GLU A 115 -6.31 19.35 11.00
CA GLU A 115 -6.00 19.90 9.68
C GLU A 115 -5.86 18.79 8.61
N PHE A 116 -5.52 17.57 9.03
CA PHE A 116 -5.32 16.43 8.14
C PHE A 116 -6.33 15.30 8.37
N GLN A 117 -7.45 15.56 9.04
CA GLN A 117 -8.41 14.51 9.35
C GLN A 117 -9.01 13.86 8.09
N GLU A 118 -9.10 14.62 7.00
CA GLU A 118 -9.62 14.16 5.71
C GLU A 118 -8.77 13.03 5.10
N ILE A 119 -7.43 13.08 5.22
CA ILE A 119 -6.55 12.01 4.71
C ILE A 119 -6.60 10.73 5.55
N LEU A 120 -7.24 10.78 6.72
CA LEU A 120 -7.46 9.61 7.56
C LEU A 120 -8.80 8.94 7.26
N GLN A 121 -9.67 9.58 6.48
CA GLN A 121 -10.96 9.00 6.13
C GLN A 121 -10.78 7.81 5.18
N PRO A 122 -11.64 6.78 5.29
CA PRO A 122 -11.70 5.74 4.28
C PRO A 122 -11.87 6.35 2.89
N GLU A 123 -11.15 5.80 1.92
CA GLU A 123 -11.29 6.18 0.51
C GLU A 123 -10.88 7.63 0.17
N PHE A 124 -10.15 8.34 1.04
CA PHE A 124 -9.70 9.73 0.77
C PHE A 124 -8.96 9.88 -0.57
N TRP A 125 -8.30 8.82 -1.04
CA TRP A 125 -7.57 8.76 -2.31
C TRP A 125 -8.49 8.61 -3.54
N LYS A 126 -9.81 8.51 -3.36
CA LYS A 126 -10.77 8.51 -4.46
C LYS A 126 -11.04 9.94 -4.88
N PHE A 127 -10.40 10.37 -5.96
CA PHE A 127 -10.68 11.66 -6.55
C PHE A 127 -12.09 11.69 -7.18
N PRO A 128 -12.86 12.77 -6.99
CA PRO A 128 -14.12 12.97 -7.69
C PRO A 128 -13.90 12.85 -9.21
N LEU A 129 -14.85 12.24 -9.93
CA LEU A 129 -14.77 12.10 -11.39
C LEU A 129 -14.63 13.45 -12.12
N SER A 130 -15.07 14.55 -11.48
CA SER A 130 -14.93 15.93 -11.95
C SER A 130 -13.49 16.43 -11.93
N TRP A 131 -12.59 15.81 -11.16
CA TRP A 131 -11.18 16.17 -11.07
C TRP A 131 -10.31 15.47 -12.13
N ARG A 132 -10.92 14.77 -13.11
CA ARG A 132 -10.18 14.17 -14.24
C ARG A 132 -9.55 15.20 -15.19
N ASN A 133 -10.04 16.44 -15.17
CA ASN A 133 -9.57 17.50 -16.04
C ASN A 133 -8.91 18.59 -15.20
N THR A 134 -7.58 18.65 -15.23
CA THR A 134 -6.80 19.77 -14.68
C THR A 134 -6.37 20.67 -15.84
N SER A 135 -6.43 21.99 -15.65
CA SER A 135 -5.92 22.92 -16.65
C SER A 135 -4.43 22.68 -16.87
N SER A 136 -4.00 22.53 -18.12
CA SER A 136 -2.57 22.38 -18.47
C SER A 136 -1.74 23.58 -18.02
N SER A 137 -2.36 24.75 -17.84
CA SER A 137 -1.73 25.95 -17.30
C SER A 137 -1.37 25.85 -15.81
N MET A 138 -1.93 24.88 -15.07
CA MET A 138 -1.62 24.63 -13.65
C MET A 138 -0.44 23.66 -13.48
N ILE A 139 0.07 23.09 -14.57
CA ILE A 139 1.24 22.21 -14.54
C ILE A 139 2.48 23.10 -14.45
N TYR A 140 3.24 22.96 -13.37
CA TYR A 140 4.52 23.65 -13.22
C TYR A 140 5.43 23.32 -14.42
N SER A 141 5.87 24.36 -15.14
CA SER A 141 6.68 24.22 -16.34
C SER A 141 8.12 23.77 -16.06
N LYS A 142 8.59 23.97 -14.83
CA LYS A 142 9.92 23.57 -14.37
C LYS A 142 9.92 23.36 -12.86
N PHE A 143 10.43 22.21 -12.41
CA PHE A 143 10.74 21.99 -10.99
C PHE A 143 12.04 22.70 -10.67
N ASP A 144 12.00 23.62 -9.71
CA ASP A 144 13.20 24.26 -9.18
C ASP A 144 13.80 23.37 -8.08
N ASN A 145 14.87 22.64 -8.40
CA ASN A 145 15.58 21.81 -7.44
C ASN A 145 16.50 22.62 -6.50
N SER A 146 16.62 23.94 -6.70
CA SER A 146 17.56 24.77 -5.94
C SER A 146 17.04 25.20 -4.57
N ASN A 147 15.74 24.99 -4.28
CA ASN A 147 15.16 25.33 -2.99
C ASN A 147 14.20 24.22 -2.53
N PRO A 148 14.54 23.43 -1.50
CA PRO A 148 13.64 22.41 -0.98
C PRO A 148 12.33 23.06 -0.49
N PHE A 149 11.20 22.48 -0.89
CA PHE A 149 9.89 22.98 -0.50
C PHE A 149 9.71 22.83 1.02
N PRO A 150 9.55 23.91 1.80
CA PRO A 150 9.51 23.81 3.25
C PRO A 150 8.30 23.00 3.73
N GLU A 151 8.49 22.13 4.71
CA GLU A 151 7.44 21.29 5.32
C GLU A 151 6.20 22.12 5.70
N LYS A 152 6.39 23.21 6.44
CA LYS A 152 5.29 24.12 6.82
C LYS A 152 4.51 24.68 5.63
N MET A 153 5.17 24.91 4.49
CA MET A 153 4.53 25.39 3.27
C MET A 153 3.75 24.25 2.60
N SER A 154 4.31 23.04 2.60
CA SER A 154 3.62 21.82 2.20
C SER A 154 2.36 21.57 3.01
N ASP A 155 2.43 21.66 4.33
CA ASP A 155 1.29 21.45 5.21
C ASP A 155 0.20 22.49 4.99
N SER A 156 0.60 23.74 4.74
CA SER A 156 -0.32 24.81 4.38
C SER A 156 -1.04 24.52 3.07
N CYS A 157 -0.32 24.10 2.03
CA CYS A 157 -0.91 23.73 0.75
C CYS A 157 -1.85 22.52 0.88
N MET A 158 -1.43 21.51 1.64
CA MET A 158 -2.23 20.30 1.86
C MET A 158 -3.50 20.59 2.66
N SER A 159 -3.42 21.32 3.77
CA SER A 159 -4.62 21.68 4.55
C SER A 159 -5.63 22.51 3.73
N HIS A 160 -5.16 23.42 2.87
CA HIS A 160 -6.04 24.11 1.93
C HIS A 160 -6.64 23.18 0.87
N LEU A 161 -5.86 22.26 0.30
CA LEU A 161 -6.35 21.27 -0.66
C LEU A 161 -7.45 20.38 -0.05
N LEU A 162 -7.29 20.04 1.23
CA LEU A 162 -8.26 19.25 2.00
C LEU A 162 -9.46 20.08 2.50
N GLY A 163 -9.45 21.41 2.31
CA GLY A 163 -10.53 22.29 2.77
C GLY A 163 -10.63 22.43 4.29
N THR A 164 -9.54 22.18 5.01
CA THR A 164 -9.49 22.23 6.48
C THR A 164 -8.89 23.54 7.02
N LYS A 165 -8.44 24.43 6.12
CA LYS A 165 -7.98 25.80 6.38
C LYS A 165 -8.63 26.81 5.45
#